data_AF-A0A8T5LG84-F1
#
_entry.id   AF-A0A8T5LG84-F1
#
_cell.length_a   1.000
_cell.length_b   1.000
_cell.length_c   1.000
_cell.angle_alpha   90.00
_cell.angle_beta   90.00
_cell.angle_gamma   90.00
#
_symmetry.space_group_name_H-M   'P 1'
#
loop_
_entity.id
_entity.type
_entity.pdbx_description
1 polymer ?
#
loop_
_entity_poly.entity_id
_entity_poly.type
_entity_poly.pdbx_seq_one_letter_code
_entity_poly.pdbx_strand_id
1 'polypeptide(L)'
;METKLVKIVGNFATLDHDGNIKDLYAGKDMKGLDMFCENISGTEIDGVRFDVSLDDSDALITMTGEDLSDQIYPNFPKKSGGPLMQIKPKDPDGKRTALVLNKFIMRITKMLEKEPFNKKRRFKASTILLREVLEE
;
A
#
# COMPACT_ATOMS: atom_id res chain seq x y z
N MET A 1 22.79 -5.54 -11.34
CA MET A 1 22.07 -4.58 -12.19
C MET A 1 21.94 -3.29 -11.37
N GLU A 2 21.43 -2.19 -11.94
CA GLU A 2 21.31 -0.94 -11.19
C GLU A 2 20.12 -1.04 -10.23
N THR A 3 20.35 -0.70 -8.95
CA THR A 3 19.27 -0.60 -7.96
C THR A 3 18.43 0.63 -8.29
N LYS A 4 17.12 0.43 -8.45
CA LYS A 4 16.15 1.50 -8.70
C LYS A 4 15.31 1.78 -7.46
N LEU A 5 14.79 2.98 -7.42
CA LEU A 5 13.88 3.47 -6.39
C LEU A 5 12.56 3.88 -7.05
N VAL A 6 11.43 3.49 -6.44
CA VAL A 6 10.09 3.95 -6.86
C VAL A 6 9.34 4.40 -5.61
N LYS A 7 8.79 5.62 -5.65
CA LYS A 7 7.98 6.18 -4.57
C LYS A 7 6.52 6.27 -4.95
N ILE A 8 5.66 5.94 -4.00
CA ILE A 8 4.23 5.90 -4.22
C ILE A 8 3.53 6.49 -3.01
N VAL A 9 2.63 7.44 -3.25
CA VAL A 9 1.77 8.03 -2.23
C VAL A 9 0.46 7.27 -2.21
N GLY A 10 0.00 6.93 -1.01
CA GLY A 10 -1.26 6.23 -0.80
C GLY A 10 -1.94 6.62 0.49
N ASN A 11 -3.04 5.93 0.80
CA ASN A 11 -3.81 6.15 2.02
C ASN A 11 -4.17 4.81 2.67
N PHE A 12 -4.11 4.74 4.00
CA PHE A 12 -4.70 3.63 4.72
C PHE A 12 -6.22 3.59 4.50
N ALA A 13 -6.74 2.42 4.19
CA ALA A 13 -8.16 2.20 3.89
C ALA A 13 -8.74 1.07 4.73
N THR A 14 -10.06 1.08 4.93
CA THR A 14 -10.79 0.00 5.60
C THR A 14 -11.44 -0.92 4.59
N LEU A 15 -11.22 -2.22 4.75
CA LEU A 15 -11.96 -3.26 4.04
C LEU A 15 -13.10 -3.77 4.93
N ASP A 16 -14.21 -4.18 4.33
CA ASP A 16 -15.24 -4.97 5.00
C ASP A 16 -14.89 -6.47 5.01
N HIS A 17 -15.84 -7.30 5.49
CA HIS A 17 -15.65 -8.74 5.62
C HIS A 17 -15.61 -9.47 4.26
N ASP A 18 -16.16 -8.87 3.21
CA ASP A 18 -16.14 -9.39 1.85
C ASP A 18 -14.90 -8.92 1.07
N GLY A 19 -14.04 -8.10 1.69
CA GLY A 19 -12.86 -7.52 1.07
C GLY A 19 -13.15 -6.30 0.20
N ASN A 20 -14.35 -5.71 0.28
CA ASN A 20 -14.67 -4.46 -0.39
C ASN A 20 -14.20 -3.26 0.42
N ILE A 21 -13.89 -2.16 -0.27
CA ILE A 21 -13.44 -0.93 0.35
C ILE A 21 -14.61 -0.27 1.06
N LYS A 22 -14.60 -0.29 2.39
CA LYS A 22 -15.60 0.33 3.25
C LYS A 22 -15.34 1.82 3.45
N ASP A 23 -14.08 2.21 3.62
CA ASP A 23 -13.66 3.60 3.84
C ASP A 23 -12.28 3.84 3.21
N LEU A 24 -12.12 4.95 2.48
CA LEU A 24 -10.91 5.25 1.70
C LEU A 24 -9.75 5.81 2.54
N TYR A 25 -10.02 6.22 3.78
CA TYR A 25 -9.06 6.92 4.64
C TYR A 25 -8.98 6.32 6.05
N ALA A 26 -9.53 5.11 6.24
CA ALA A 26 -9.66 4.46 7.53
C ALA A 26 -10.23 5.38 8.62
N GLY A 27 -11.25 6.15 8.27
CA GLY A 27 -11.92 7.10 9.16
C GLY A 27 -11.11 8.36 9.49
N LYS A 28 -10.00 8.62 8.77
CA LYS A 28 -9.05 9.71 9.03
C LYS A 28 -8.46 9.68 10.46
N ASP A 29 -8.48 8.53 11.11
CA ASP A 29 -7.93 8.33 12.45
C ASP A 29 -6.44 8.01 12.34
N MET A 30 -5.60 9.00 12.66
CA MET A 30 -4.14 8.88 12.57
C MET A 30 -3.51 8.03 13.68
N LYS A 31 -4.27 7.72 14.74
CA LYS A 31 -3.71 7.08 15.93
C LYS A 31 -3.12 5.70 15.61
N GLY A 32 -1.82 5.52 15.88
CA GLY A 32 -1.12 4.25 15.70
C GLY A 32 -0.73 3.92 14.26
N LEU A 33 -1.02 4.79 13.28
CA LEU A 33 -0.59 4.56 11.90
C LEU A 33 0.94 4.56 11.77
N ASP A 34 1.67 5.39 12.54
CA ASP A 34 3.15 5.38 12.56
C ASP A 34 3.71 4.01 12.95
N MET A 35 3.18 3.42 14.02
CA MET A 35 3.54 2.07 14.46
C MET A 35 3.20 1.02 13.39
N PHE A 36 2.13 1.21 12.61
CA PHE A 36 1.84 0.31 11.48
C PHE A 36 2.89 0.45 10.39
N CYS A 37 3.28 1.68 10.03
CA CYS A 37 4.36 1.96 9.08
C CYS A 37 5.69 1.35 9.53
N GLU A 38 6.06 1.47 10.80
CA GLU A 38 7.25 0.83 11.37
C GLU A 38 7.21 -0.69 11.23
N ASN A 39 6.08 -1.32 11.56
CA ASN A 39 5.91 -2.77 11.46
C ASN A 39 5.88 -3.29 10.00
N ILE A 40 5.45 -2.45 9.05
CA ILE A 40 5.41 -2.78 7.62
C ILE A 40 6.81 -2.62 7.00
N SER A 41 7.57 -1.62 7.44
CA SER A 41 8.86 -1.26 6.86
C SER A 41 9.90 -2.37 7.01
N GLY A 42 10.81 -2.46 6.03
CA GLY A 42 11.76 -3.56 5.91
C GLY A 42 11.14 -4.87 5.38
N THR A 43 9.88 -4.87 4.94
CA THR A 43 9.30 -6.03 4.25
C THR A 43 10.05 -6.27 2.94
N GLU A 44 10.55 -7.49 2.73
CA GLU A 44 11.20 -7.89 1.48
C GLU A 44 10.34 -8.90 0.71
N ILE A 45 10.15 -8.65 -0.58
CA ILE A 45 9.40 -9.53 -1.49
C ILE A 45 10.15 -9.60 -2.81
N ASP A 46 10.53 -10.81 -3.23
CA ASP A 46 11.22 -11.07 -4.50
C ASP A 46 12.45 -10.15 -4.75
N GLY A 47 13.22 -9.88 -3.70
CA GLY A 47 14.40 -9.00 -3.76
C GLY A 47 14.11 -7.50 -3.78
N VAL A 48 12.86 -7.10 -3.57
CA VAL A 48 12.46 -5.69 -3.42
C VAL A 48 12.16 -5.40 -1.96
N ARG A 49 12.83 -4.39 -1.42
CA ARG A 49 12.57 -3.86 -0.08
C ARG A 49 11.49 -2.79 -0.12
N PHE A 50 10.59 -2.84 0.85
CA PHE A 50 9.53 -1.86 1.07
C PHE A 50 9.74 -1.15 2.40
N ASP A 51 9.81 0.17 2.36
CA ASP A 51 9.75 1.03 3.54
C ASP A 51 8.52 1.93 3.41
N VAL A 52 7.80 2.14 4.52
CA VAL A 52 6.57 2.94 4.57
C VAL A 52 6.70 3.98 5.67
N SER A 53 6.41 5.23 5.35
CA SER A 53 6.32 6.32 6.32
C SER A 53 5.00 7.05 6.20
N LEU A 54 4.71 7.93 7.16
CA LEU A 54 3.63 8.90 7.04
C LEU A 54 4.18 10.27 6.68
N ASP A 55 3.46 10.96 5.81
CA ASP A 55 3.57 12.41 5.58
C ASP A 55 2.16 12.98 5.71
N ASP A 56 1.90 13.73 6.77
CA ASP A 56 0.55 14.05 7.25
C ASP A 56 -0.37 12.81 7.29
N SER A 57 -1.39 12.75 6.42
CA SER A 57 -2.35 11.63 6.32
C SER A 57 -2.00 10.61 5.24
N ASP A 58 -0.93 10.85 4.50
CA ASP A 58 -0.52 10.04 3.36
C ASP A 58 0.51 9.00 3.79
N ALA A 59 0.33 7.78 3.29
CA ALA A 59 1.31 6.71 3.42
C ALA A 59 2.27 6.80 2.23
N LEU A 60 3.54 7.08 2.49
CA LEU A 60 4.59 7.09 1.48
C LEU A 60 5.26 5.71 1.44
N ILE A 61 5.11 4.99 0.33
CA ILE A 61 5.75 3.70 0.09
C ILE A 61 7.00 3.95 -0.76
N THR A 62 8.16 3.53 -0.26
CA THR A 62 9.41 3.50 -1.00
C THR A 62 9.77 2.06 -1.32
N MET A 63 9.94 1.77 -2.61
CA MET A 63 10.41 0.48 -3.12
C MET A 63 11.86 0.61 -3.56
N THR A 64 12.72 -0.30 -3.10
CA THR A 64 14.14 -0.36 -3.52
C THR A 64 14.46 -1.76 -4.03
N GLY A 65 14.99 -1.86 -5.25
CA GLY A 65 15.36 -3.14 -5.84
C GLY A 65 15.72 -3.06 -7.33
N GLU A 66 16.02 -4.20 -7.94
CA GLU A 66 16.30 -4.29 -9.38
C GLU A 66 15.01 -4.38 -10.21
N ASP A 67 15.08 -3.95 -11.47
CA ASP A 67 14.01 -4.02 -12.48
C ASP A 67 12.68 -3.36 -12.05
N LEU A 68 12.76 -2.29 -11.26
CA LEU A 68 11.60 -1.48 -10.90
C LEU A 68 11.31 -0.42 -11.99
N SER A 69 10.04 -0.03 -12.05
CA SER A 69 9.51 0.99 -12.95
C SER A 69 8.30 1.66 -12.31
N ASP A 70 8.16 2.97 -12.52
CA ASP A 70 7.03 3.82 -12.13
C ASP A 70 5.81 3.65 -13.07
N GLN A 71 5.93 2.85 -14.12
CA GLN A 71 4.90 2.62 -15.13
C GLN A 71 3.78 1.69 -14.63
N ILE A 72 3.08 2.09 -13.57
CA ILE A 72 1.96 1.39 -12.96
C ILE A 72 0.77 2.33 -12.74
N TYR A 73 -0.45 1.78 -12.75
CA TYR A 73 -1.66 2.49 -12.38
C TYR A 73 -1.90 2.43 -10.86
N PRO A 74 -2.16 3.57 -10.20
CA PRO A 74 -2.67 3.59 -8.83
C PRO A 74 -4.02 2.87 -8.74
N ASN A 75 -4.34 2.29 -7.58
CA ASN A 75 -5.60 1.55 -7.35
C ASN A 75 -6.60 2.30 -6.46
N PHE A 76 -6.35 3.58 -6.16
CA PHE A 76 -7.29 4.44 -5.43
C PHE A 76 -8.56 4.68 -6.26
N PRO A 77 -9.74 4.24 -5.80
CA PRO A 77 -10.98 4.38 -6.56
C PRO A 77 -11.62 5.76 -6.33
N LYS A 78 -12.50 6.17 -7.25
CA LYS A 78 -13.29 7.40 -7.11
C LYS A 78 -14.31 7.36 -5.96
N LYS A 79 -14.76 6.16 -5.57
CA LYS A 79 -15.73 5.93 -4.49
C LYS A 79 -15.49 4.57 -3.82
N SER A 80 -15.90 4.45 -2.56
CA SER A 80 -15.91 3.18 -1.82
C SER A 80 -17.05 2.25 -2.28
N GLY A 81 -17.09 1.04 -1.74
CA GLY A 81 -18.09 0.00 -1.97
C GLY A 81 -17.72 -1.04 -3.04
N GLY A 82 -16.63 -0.82 -3.77
CA GLY A 82 -16.08 -1.80 -4.71
C GLY A 82 -14.97 -2.67 -4.11
N PRO A 83 -14.56 -3.73 -4.81
CA PRO A 83 -13.47 -4.60 -4.37
C PRO A 83 -12.13 -3.86 -4.37
N LEU A 84 -11.16 -4.36 -3.58
CA LEU A 84 -9.77 -3.94 -3.69
C LEU A 84 -9.21 -4.32 -5.07
N MET A 85 -8.99 -3.32 -5.92
CA MET A 85 -8.47 -3.53 -7.27
C MET A 85 -6.98 -3.85 -7.25
N GLN A 86 -6.57 -4.80 -8.08
CA GLN A 86 -5.16 -5.08 -8.31
C GLN A 86 -4.47 -3.90 -9.01
N ILE A 87 -3.23 -3.67 -8.61
CA ILE A 87 -2.32 -2.72 -9.26
C ILE A 87 -1.94 -3.31 -10.62
N LYS A 88 -2.05 -2.51 -11.67
CA LYS A 88 -1.79 -2.94 -13.05
C LYS A 88 -0.61 -2.16 -13.61
N PRO A 89 0.23 -2.79 -14.45
CA PRO A 89 1.24 -2.06 -15.17
C PRO A 89 0.60 -1.20 -16.28
N LYS A 90 1.18 -0.03 -16.56
CA LYS A 90 0.84 0.81 -17.71
C LYS A 90 1.40 0.22 -19.01
N ASP A 91 2.58 -0.39 -18.92
CA ASP A 91 3.32 -0.99 -20.05
C ASP A 91 4.11 -2.24 -19.60
N PRO A 92 4.91 -2.89 -20.46
CA PRO A 92 5.70 -4.05 -20.06
C PRO A 92 6.71 -3.81 -18.93
N ASP A 93 7.23 -2.59 -18.76
CA ASP A 93 8.29 -2.27 -17.79
C ASP A 93 7.72 -2.25 -16.36
N GLY A 94 6.47 -1.83 -16.19
CA GLY A 94 5.79 -1.84 -14.89
C GLY A 94 5.38 -3.22 -14.37
N LYS A 95 5.52 -4.29 -15.16
CA LYS A 95 4.99 -5.63 -14.80
C LYS A 95 5.57 -6.16 -13.49
N ARG A 96 6.88 -6.01 -13.29
CA ARG A 96 7.55 -6.46 -12.06
C ARG A 96 7.06 -5.65 -10.86
N THR A 97 7.07 -4.33 -10.97
CA THR A 97 6.61 -3.43 -9.90
C THR A 97 5.18 -3.76 -9.48
N ALA A 98 4.25 -3.89 -10.44
CA ALA A 98 2.86 -4.23 -10.16
C ALA A 98 2.72 -5.60 -9.48
N LEU A 99 3.46 -6.61 -9.92
CA LEU A 99 3.41 -7.95 -9.34
C LEU A 99 3.87 -7.94 -7.88
N VAL A 100 5.02 -7.33 -7.60
CA VAL A 100 5.58 -7.29 -6.24
C VAL A 100 4.74 -6.41 -5.32
N LEU A 101 4.21 -5.28 -5.81
CA LEU A 101 3.28 -4.45 -5.05
C LEU A 101 2.00 -5.19 -4.67
N ASN A 102 1.39 -5.95 -5.58
CA ASN A 102 0.20 -6.73 -5.24
C ASN A 102 0.49 -7.77 -4.14
N LYS A 103 1.67 -8.40 -4.17
CA LYS A 103 2.14 -9.30 -3.09
C LYS A 103 2.33 -8.55 -1.77
N PHE A 104 2.93 -7.36 -1.83
CA PHE A 104 3.12 -6.48 -0.68
C PHE A 104 1.79 -6.07 -0.05
N ILE A 105 0.85 -5.55 -0.84
CA ILE A 105 -0.49 -5.17 -0.40
C ILE A 105 -1.19 -6.36 0.28
N MET A 106 -1.17 -7.54 -0.34
CA MET A 106 -1.73 -8.75 0.29
C MET A 106 -1.05 -9.09 1.63
N ARG A 107 0.28 -8.95 1.72
CA ARG A 107 1.06 -9.26 2.93
C ARG A 107 0.73 -8.30 4.07
N ILE A 108 0.66 -7.00 3.80
CA ILE A 108 0.34 -6.00 4.82
C ILE A 108 -1.12 -6.10 5.25
N THR A 109 -2.05 -6.41 4.34
CA THR A 109 -3.47 -6.59 4.71
C THR A 109 -3.64 -7.70 5.75
N LYS A 110 -2.99 -8.85 5.53
CA LYS A 110 -3.00 -9.97 6.50
C LYS A 110 -2.32 -9.62 7.82
N MET A 111 -1.30 -8.76 7.79
CA MET A 111 -0.59 -8.33 8.99
C MET A 111 -1.45 -7.38 9.83
N LEU A 112 -2.00 -6.34 9.18
CA LEU A 112 -2.83 -5.33 9.81
C LEU A 112 -4.12 -5.92 10.39
N GLU A 113 -4.70 -6.94 9.73
CA GLU A 113 -5.86 -7.66 10.27
C GLU A 113 -5.58 -8.30 11.65
N LYS A 114 -4.34 -8.76 11.87
CA LYS A 114 -3.93 -9.43 13.10
C LYS A 114 -3.47 -8.46 14.18
N GLU A 115 -3.11 -7.23 13.81
CA GLU A 115 -2.55 -6.22 14.69
C GLU A 115 -3.54 -5.84 15.81
N PRO A 116 -3.18 -6.01 17.10
CA PRO A 116 -4.09 -5.82 18.23
C PRO A 116 -4.69 -4.41 18.37
N PHE A 117 -3.91 -3.37 18.08
CA PHE A 117 -4.38 -1.99 18.15
C PHE A 117 -5.42 -1.69 17.06
N ASN A 118 -5.22 -2.21 15.85
CA ASN A 118 -6.07 -2.06 14.68
C ASN A 118 -7.43 -2.72 14.91
N LYS A 119 -7.45 -3.88 15.59
CA LYS A 119 -8.70 -4.55 15.99
C LYS A 119 -9.60 -3.68 16.88
N LYS A 120 -9.02 -2.72 17.62
CA LYS A 120 -9.75 -1.79 18.50
C LYS A 120 -10.20 -0.51 17.80
N ARG A 121 -9.72 -0.25 16.58
CA ARG A 121 -10.10 0.94 15.80
C ARG A 121 -11.54 0.81 15.30
N ARG A 122 -12.27 1.93 15.29
CA ARG A 122 -13.62 2.02 14.68
C ARG A 122 -13.56 1.74 13.17
N PHE A 123 -12.57 2.32 12.51
CA PHE A 123 -12.23 2.08 11.12
C PHE A 123 -10.83 1.47 11.07
N LYS A 124 -10.78 0.17 10.81
CA LYS A 124 -9.52 -0.57 10.76
C LYS A 124 -8.71 -0.12 9.55
N ALA A 125 -7.45 0.22 9.75
CA ALA A 125 -6.50 0.42 8.65
C ALA A 125 -6.15 -0.97 8.10
N SER A 126 -6.89 -1.43 7.10
CA SER A 126 -6.88 -2.82 6.61
C SER A 126 -5.93 -3.01 5.44
N THR A 127 -5.63 -1.94 4.71
CA THR A 127 -4.74 -1.95 3.54
C THR A 127 -4.26 -0.55 3.24
N ILE A 128 -3.39 -0.40 2.25
CA ILE A 128 -3.00 0.89 1.66
C ILE A 128 -3.50 0.92 0.20
N LEU A 129 -4.20 1.99 -0.17
CA LEU A 129 -4.60 2.28 -1.55
C LEU A 129 -3.59 3.26 -2.16
N LEU A 130 -3.03 2.90 -3.32
CA LEU A 130 -2.08 3.74 -4.05
C LEU A 130 -2.83 4.83 -4.78
N ARG A 131 -2.49 6.08 -4.50
CA ARG A 131 -3.12 7.28 -5.07
C ARG A 131 -2.29 7.86 -6.21
N GLU A 132 -0.98 7.94 -6.03
CA GLU A 132 -0.07 8.62 -6.96
C GLU A 132 1.29 7.93 -6.96
N VAL A 133 1.87 7.75 -8.16
CA VAL A 133 3.26 7.29 -8.32
C VAL A 133 4.08 8.54 -8.57
N LEU A 134 5.15 8.73 -7.80
CA LEU A 134 6.03 9.87 -7.96
C LEU A 134 7.04 9.54 -9.07
N GLU A 135 7.04 10.35 -10.12
CA GLU A 135 8.03 10.28 -11.18
C GLU A 135 9.33 10.91 -10.65
N GLU A 136 10.45 10.18 -10.73
CA GLU A 136 11.80 10.69 -10.43
C GLU A 136 12.59 10.99 -11.72
#